data_AF-A0A3A0AM56-F1
#
_entry.id   AF-A0A3A0AM56-F1
#
_cell.length_a   1.000
_cell.length_b   1.000
_cell.length_c   1.000
_cell.angle_alpha   90.00
_cell.angle_beta   90.00
_cell.angle_gamma   90.00
#
_symmetry.space_group_name_H-M   'P 1'
#
loop_
_entity.id
_entity.type
_entity.pdbx_description
1 polymer ?
#
loop_
_entity_poly.entity_id
_entity_poly.type
_entity_poly.pdbx_seq_one_letter_code
_entity_poly.pdbx_strand_id
1 'polypeptide(L)' 'WKDDRLLTNGGRVLAVTGVAASLPQAVRKAYAGVDVIHFNGAQYRRDIGRQWAVGR' A
#
# COMPACT_ATOMS: atom_id res chain seq x y z
N TRP A 1 9.92 17.99 -0.94
CA TRP A 1 11.29 17.64 -1.30
C TRP A 1 12.24 18.44 -0.42
N LYS A 2 13.33 17.82 0.04
CA LYS A 2 14.41 18.49 0.75
C LYS A 2 15.71 17.77 0.39
N ASP A 3 16.73 18.51 -0.05
CA ASP A 3 18.04 17.97 -0.42
C ASP A 3 17.93 16.76 -1.37
N ASP A 4 17.11 16.89 -2.43
CA ASP A 4 16.76 15.84 -3.40
C ASP A 4 16.13 14.56 -2.83
N ARG A 5 15.69 14.61 -1.57
CA ARG A 5 14.95 13.52 -0.91
C ARG A 5 13.46 13.81 -0.87
N LEU A 6 12.68 12.77 -1.18
CA LEU A 6 11.25 12.76 -0.93
C LEU A 6 11.02 12.47 0.56
N LEU A 7 10.32 13.37 1.24
CA LEU A 7 10.04 13.29 2.68
C LEU A 7 8.54 13.17 2.92
N THR A 8 8.16 12.61 4.06
CA THR A 8 6.78 12.60 4.55
C THR A 8 6.38 14.01 5.04
N ASN A 9 5.09 14.33 5.02
CA ASN A 9 4.58 15.62 5.50
C ASN A 9 3.15 15.49 6.06
N GLY A 10 3.04 14.91 7.27
CA GLY A 10 1.76 14.70 7.96
C GLY A 10 1.50 13.24 8.34
N GLY A 11 0.33 12.98 8.92
CA GLY A 11 -0.03 11.65 9.43
C GLY A 11 -0.33 10.62 8.35
N ARG A 12 -1.20 10.95 7.38
CA ARG A 12 -1.46 10.09 6.21
C ARG A 12 -0.53 10.51 5.08
N VAL A 13 0.40 9.62 4.71
CA VAL A 13 1.47 9.95 3.77
C VAL A 13 1.07 9.68 2.31
N LEU A 14 0.60 8.47 2.02
CA LEU A 14 0.22 8.05 0.67
C LEU A 14 -0.80 6.90 0.72
N ALA A 15 -1.46 6.64 -0.41
CA ALA A 15 -2.29 5.47 -0.62
C ALA A 15 -1.74 4.65 -1.78
N VAL A 16 -1.67 3.33 -1.62
CA VAL A 16 -1.30 2.39 -2.68
C VAL A 16 -2.57 1.76 -3.24
N THR A 17 -2.77 1.86 -4.56
CA THR A 17 -3.97 1.34 -5.24
C THR A 17 -3.57 0.26 -6.25
N GLY A 18 -4.05 -0.96 -6.02
CA GLY A 18 -3.92 -2.06 -6.98
C GLY A 18 -5.11 -2.10 -7.94
N VAL A 19 -4.86 -1.98 -9.24
CA VAL A 19 -5.88 -2.13 -10.29
C VAL A 19 -5.63 -3.42 -11.06
N ALA A 20 -6.64 -4.28 -11.13
CA ALA A 20 -6.61 -5.59 -11.79
C ALA A 20 -8.03 -6.04 -12.19
N ALA A 21 -8.12 -7.15 -12.93
CA ALA A 21 -9.39 -7.69 -13.46
C ALA A 21 -10.31 -8.31 -12.38
N SER A 22 -9.80 -8.58 -11.19
CA SER A 22 -10.59 -9.13 -10.08
C SER A 22 -10.14 -8.58 -8.73
N LEU A 23 -11.04 -8.59 -7.74
CA LEU A 23 -10.75 -8.14 -6.38
C LEU A 23 -9.55 -8.88 -5.74
N PRO A 24 -9.43 -10.23 -5.82
CA PRO A 24 -8.26 -10.93 -5.30
C PRO A 24 -6.93 -10.44 -5.90
N GLN A 25 -6.92 -10.19 -7.22
CA GLN A 25 -5.73 -9.68 -7.90
C GLN A 25 -5.42 -8.23 -7.51
N ALA A 26 -6.45 -7.39 -7.40
CA ALA A 26 -6.31 -6.00 -6.99
C ALA A 26 -5.72 -5.87 -5.58
N VAL A 27 -6.21 -6.69 -4.63
CA VAL A 27 -5.70 -6.73 -3.25
C VAL A 27 -4.23 -7.17 -3.23
N ARG A 28 -3.88 -8.25 -3.94
CA ARG A 28 -2.48 -8.71 -4.04
C ARG A 28 -1.57 -7.63 -4.63
N LYS A 29 -2.01 -6.97 -5.71
CA LYS A 29 -1.24 -5.89 -6.36
C LYS A 29 -1.05 -4.68 -5.46
N ALA A 30 -2.07 -4.32 -4.66
CA ALA A 30 -1.96 -3.23 -3.69
C ALA A 30 -0.91 -3.56 -2.61
N TYR A 31 -0.95 -4.76 -2.02
CA TYR A 31 0.03 -5.16 -1.01
C TYR A 31 1.45 -5.30 -1.58
N ALA A 32 1.62 -5.83 -2.79
CA ALA A 32 2.93 -5.85 -3.46
C ALA A 32 3.51 -4.44 -3.69
N GLY A 33 2.65 -3.44 -3.94
CA GLY A 33 3.08 -2.03 -4.04
C GLY A 33 3.44 -1.42 -2.69
N VAL A 34 2.80 -1.85 -1.60
CA VAL A 34 3.17 -1.43 -0.24
C VAL A 34 4.53 -2.02 0.16
N ASP A 35 4.79 -3.29 -0.17
CA ASP A 35 5.99 -4.02 0.23
C ASP A 35 7.30 -3.41 -0.27
N VAL A 36 7.27 -2.59 -1.32
CA VAL A 36 8.48 -1.92 -1.86
C VAL A 36 8.71 -0.52 -1.29
N ILE A 37 7.77 0.03 -0.53
CA ILE A 37 7.83 1.39 0.02
C ILE A 37 8.27 1.35 1.48
N HIS A 38 9.38 2.01 1.77
CA HIS A 38 9.99 1.99 3.10
C HIS A 38 10.34 3.40 3.58
N PHE A 39 9.94 3.71 4.81
CA PHE A 39 10.40 4.87 5.57
C PHE A 39 10.23 4.59 7.07
N ASN A 40 10.98 5.31 7.90
CA ASN A 40 10.92 5.14 9.35
C ASN A 40 9.51 5.45 9.88
N GLY A 41 8.98 4.58 10.74
CA GLY A 41 7.66 4.75 11.33
C GLY A 41 6.48 4.47 10.39
N ALA A 42 6.71 3.90 9.20
CA ALA A 42 5.64 3.52 8.28
C ALA A 42 4.65 2.55 8.96
N GLN A 43 3.36 2.88 8.92
CA GLN A 43 2.27 2.03 9.41
C GLN A 43 1.18 1.92 8.35
N TYR A 44 0.63 0.72 8.20
CA TYR A 44 -0.48 0.44 7.30
C TYR A 44 -1.29 -0.77 7.81
N ARG A 45 -2.54 -0.87 7.34
CA ARG A 45 -3.43 -1.98 7.65
C ARG A 45 -3.13 -3.21 6.80
N ARG A 46 -3.11 -4.40 7.41
CA ARG A 46 -2.86 -5.69 6.74
C ARG A 46 -4.13 -6.48 6.42
N ASP A 47 -5.30 -5.92 6.71
CA ASP A 47 -6.60 -6.58 6.63
C ASP A 47 -7.55 -5.98 5.58
N ILE A 48 -7.10 -4.99 4.81
CA ILE A 48 -7.91 -4.35 3.77
C ILE A 48 -8.12 -5.36 2.65
N GLY A 49 -9.38 -5.74 2.42
CA GLY A 49 -9.74 -6.71 1.38
C GLY A 49 -9.29 -8.15 1.65
N ARG A 50 -8.87 -8.48 2.88
CA ARG A 50 -8.34 -9.81 3.25
C ARG A 50 -9.25 -10.96 2.83
N GLN A 51 -10.57 -10.80 2.99
CA GLN A 51 -11.57 -11.79 2.59
C GLN A 51 -11.58 -12.11 1.08
N TRP A 52 -11.16 -11.17 0.24
CA TRP A 52 -11.03 -11.37 -1.21
C TRP A 52 -9.64 -11.90 -1.58
N ALA A 53 -8.62 -11.64 -0.77
CA ALA A 53 -7.27 -12.15 -1.02
C ALA A 53 -7.18 -13.68 -0.95
N VAL A 54 -7.96 -14.30 -0.06
CA VAL A 54 -7.94 -15.77 0.19
C VAL A 54 -8.96 -16.57 -0.62
N GLY A 55 -9.67 -15.96 -1.57
CA GLY A 55 -10.67 -16.65 -2.38
C GLY A 55 -11.91 -17.01 -1.56
N ARG A 56 -12.85 -16.07 -1.46
CA ARG A 56 -14.23 -16.34 -1.06
C ARG A 56 -15.06 -16.66 -2.30
#